data_AF-A0A0G0UUE7-F1
#
_entry.id   AF-A0A0G0UUE7-F1
#
_cell.length_a   1.000
_cell.length_b   1.000
_cell.length_c   1.000
_cell.angle_alpha   90.00
_cell.angle_beta   90.00
_cell.angle_gamma   90.00
#
_symmetry.space_group_name_H-M   'P 1'
#
loop_
_entity.id
_entity.type
_entity.pdbx_description
1 polymer ?
#
loop_
_entity_poly.entity_id
_entity_poly.type
_entity_poly.pdbx_seq_one_letter_code
_entity_poly.pdbx_strand_id
1 'polypeptide(L)'
;MYTEFEATILDINVKALRRKLKDVGAKLIYPERLMRRYIFAPFQKDKIHGTWVRVRDEGDKITMSLKVVSGKKIEDQKEICLTIDSFEEGYDFFETSWFETKSVSRNKKKILDAR
;
A
#
# COMPACT_ATOMS: atom_id res chain seq x y z
N MET A 1 -5.10 -13.09 -8.66
CA MET A 1 -4.34 -11.87 -8.27
C MET A 1 -4.27 -10.96 -9.49
N TYR A 2 -4.29 -9.66 -9.28
CA TYR A 2 -4.26 -8.66 -10.36
C TYR A 2 -2.86 -8.05 -10.46
N THR A 3 -2.46 -7.66 -11.68
CA THR A 3 -1.21 -6.90 -11.89
C THR A 3 -1.41 -5.46 -11.43
N GLU A 4 -0.50 -4.96 -10.60
CA GLU A 4 -0.50 -3.57 -10.14
C GLU A 4 0.62 -2.81 -10.83
N PHE A 5 0.31 -1.67 -11.45
CA PHE A 5 1.31 -0.79 -12.06
C PHE A 5 1.55 0.42 -11.15
N GLU A 6 2.69 0.44 -10.44
CA GLU A 6 3.10 1.54 -9.57
C GLU A 6 4.56 1.93 -9.82
N ALA A 7 4.87 3.22 -9.79
CA ALA A 7 6.23 3.75 -9.83
C ALA A 7 6.43 4.77 -8.72
N THR A 8 7.57 4.68 -8.02
CA THR A 8 7.98 5.65 -7.01
C THR A 8 9.13 6.49 -7.54
N ILE A 9 8.96 7.81 -7.53
CA ILE A 9 10.00 8.76 -7.93
C ILE A 9 10.57 9.40 -6.66
N LEU A 10 11.88 9.28 -6.46
CA LEU A 10 12.61 9.83 -5.32
C LEU A 10 13.12 11.24 -5.62
N ASP A 11 13.51 11.98 -4.56
CA ASP A 11 14.10 13.33 -4.63
C ASP A 11 13.30 14.37 -5.44
N ILE A 12 11.97 14.32 -5.31
CA ILE A 12 11.09 15.26 -5.98
C ILE A 12 10.83 16.52 -5.16
N ASN A 13 10.76 17.67 -5.84
CA ASN A 13 10.17 18.87 -5.25
C ASN A 13 8.64 18.76 -5.26
N VAL A 14 8.07 18.32 -4.13
CA VAL A 14 6.62 18.10 -3.96
C VAL A 14 5.79 19.34 -4.27
N LYS A 15 6.27 20.55 -3.94
CA LYS A 15 5.54 21.80 -4.23
C LYS A 15 5.50 22.07 -5.73
N ALA A 16 6.62 21.91 -6.42
CA ALA A 16 6.71 22.10 -7.87
C ALA A 16 5.86 21.06 -8.62
N LEU A 17 5.90 19.79 -8.20
CA LEU A 17 5.07 18.73 -8.79
C LEU A 17 3.58 19.02 -8.61
N ARG A 18 3.15 19.44 -7.41
CA ARG A 18 1.76 19.80 -7.14
C ARG A 18 1.26 20.94 -8.04
N ARG A 19 2.12 21.93 -8.34
CA ARG A 19 1.78 23.00 -9.29
C ARG A 19 1.59 22.45 -10.70
N LYS A 20 2.57 21.69 -11.21
CA LYS A 20 2.46 21.04 -12.53
C LYS A 20 1.20 20.17 -12.66
N LEU A 21 0.86 19.39 -11.62
CA LEU A 21 -0.35 18.56 -11.61
C LEU A 21 -1.63 19.41 -11.70
N LYS A 22 -1.69 20.56 -11.00
CA LYS A 22 -2.81 21.49 -11.14
C LYS A 22 -2.88 22.11 -12.53
N ASP A 23 -1.73 22.47 -13.11
CA ASP A 23 -1.65 23.11 -14.43
C ASP A 23 -2.16 22.17 -15.54
N VAL A 24 -1.96 20.85 -15.40
CA VAL A 24 -2.52 19.84 -16.33
C VAL A 24 -3.96 19.42 -15.99
N GLY A 25 -4.62 20.11 -15.06
CA GLY A 25 -6.03 19.85 -14.72
C GLY A 25 -6.27 18.68 -13.78
N ALA A 26 -5.24 18.19 -13.08
CA ALA A 26 -5.40 17.09 -12.12
C ALA A 26 -6.35 17.48 -10.98
N LYS A 27 -7.29 16.59 -10.67
CA LYS A 27 -8.28 16.78 -9.62
C LYS A 27 -7.80 16.14 -8.32
N LEU A 28 -8.07 16.83 -7.21
CA LEU A 28 -7.86 16.27 -5.89
C LEU A 28 -8.97 15.27 -5.58
N ILE A 29 -8.63 13.99 -5.58
CA ILE A 29 -9.59 12.92 -5.25
C ILE A 29 -9.59 12.65 -3.75
N TYR A 30 -8.41 12.59 -3.12
CA TYR A 30 -8.30 12.37 -1.68
C TYR A 30 -7.42 13.43 -1.02
N PRO A 31 -7.94 14.16 -0.01
CA PRO A 31 -7.14 15.11 0.74
C PRO A 31 -6.01 14.40 1.50
N GLU A 32 -5.06 15.18 2.00
CA GLU A 32 -3.95 14.63 2.76
C GLU A 32 -4.47 14.03 4.07
N ARG A 33 -4.24 12.73 4.27
CA ARG A 33 -4.72 11.97 5.42
C ARG A 33 -3.62 11.11 6.02
N LEU A 34 -3.71 10.87 7.32
CA LEU A 34 -2.81 9.97 8.02
C LEU A 34 -3.24 8.53 7.74
N MET A 35 -2.33 7.73 7.19
CA MET A 35 -2.53 6.32 6.96
C MET A 35 -1.67 5.52 7.94
N ARG A 36 -2.23 4.43 8.45
CA ARG A 36 -1.55 3.49 9.35
C ARG A 36 -1.49 2.13 8.70
N ARG A 37 -0.41 1.38 8.89
CA ARG A 37 -0.30 0.03 8.34
C ARG A 37 0.51 -0.90 9.22
N TYR A 38 0.09 -2.15 9.23
CA TYR A 38 0.84 -3.31 9.69
C TYR A 38 1.29 -4.12 8.49
N ILE A 39 2.56 -4.49 8.44
CA ILE A 39 3.11 -5.36 7.40
C ILE A 39 3.60 -6.63 8.08
N PHE A 40 3.17 -7.76 7.55
CA PHE A 40 3.58 -9.08 8.01
C PHE A 40 4.25 -9.85 6.88
N ALA A 41 5.22 -10.69 7.22
CA ALA A 41 5.88 -11.58 6.28
C ALA A 41 5.54 -13.03 6.61
N PRO A 42 5.43 -13.92 5.59
CA PRO A 42 5.19 -15.33 5.83
C PRO A 42 6.32 -15.93 6.67
N PHE A 43 6.00 -16.88 7.56
CA PHE A 43 7.00 -17.57 8.40
C PHE A 43 8.10 -18.26 7.56
N GLN A 44 7.74 -18.85 6.42
CA GLN A 44 8.69 -19.51 5.51
C GLN A 44 9.22 -18.52 4.46
N LYS A 45 9.94 -17.48 4.92
CA LYS A 45 10.51 -16.43 4.05
C LYS A 45 11.43 -16.99 2.97
N ASP A 46 12.09 -18.12 3.26
CA ASP A 46 13.02 -18.80 2.34
C ASP A 46 12.31 -19.58 1.21
N LYS A 47 11.02 -19.86 1.37
CA LYS A 47 10.22 -20.55 0.33
C LYS A 47 9.33 -19.59 -0.45
N ILE A 48 9.00 -18.44 0.13
CA ILE A 48 8.06 -17.48 -0.43
C ILE A 48 8.71 -16.08 -0.44
N HIS A 49 9.66 -15.91 -1.36
CA HIS A 49 10.31 -14.62 -1.58
C HIS A 49 9.35 -13.59 -2.19
N GLY A 50 9.52 -12.34 -1.81
CA GLY A 50 8.76 -11.22 -2.38
C GLY A 50 7.28 -11.18 -1.99
N THR A 51 6.85 -11.97 -1.00
CA THR A 51 5.47 -12.01 -0.54
C THR A 51 5.32 -11.37 0.83
N TRP A 52 4.28 -10.55 0.99
CA TRP A 52 3.89 -10.00 2.27
C TRP A 52 2.40 -9.74 2.31
N VAL A 53 1.86 -9.74 3.52
CA VAL A 53 0.49 -9.29 3.78
C VAL A 53 0.50 -7.98 4.54
N ARG A 54 -0.57 -7.22 4.40
CA ARG A 54 -0.70 -5.90 5.04
C ARG A 54 -2.13 -5.61 5.40
N VAL A 55 -2.32 -5.05 6.59
CA VAL A 55 -3.53 -4.34 6.99
C VAL A 55 -3.23 -2.85 6.95
N ARG A 56 -4.10 -2.05 6.34
CA ARG A 56 -3.94 -0.61 6.21
C ARG A 56 -5.24 0.11 6.51
N ASP A 57 -5.18 1.00 7.49
CA ASP A 57 -6.16 2.04 7.70
C ASP A 57 -5.78 3.24 6.82
N GLU A 58 -6.65 3.57 5.88
CA GLU A 58 -6.47 4.70 4.98
C GLU A 58 -7.12 5.99 5.48
N GLY A 59 -7.89 5.93 6.58
CA GLY A 59 -8.62 7.05 7.18
C GLY A 59 -10.08 7.17 6.74
N ASP A 60 -10.47 6.55 5.62
CA ASP A 60 -11.87 6.43 5.14
C ASP A 60 -12.33 4.98 5.01
N LYS A 61 -11.39 4.05 4.82
CA LYS A 61 -11.61 2.62 4.72
C LYS A 61 -10.41 1.87 5.28
N ILE A 62 -10.65 0.62 5.62
CA ILE A 62 -9.62 -0.29 6.07
C ILE A 62 -9.46 -1.36 5.00
N THR A 63 -8.22 -1.66 4.66
CA THR A 63 -7.89 -2.61 3.59
C THR A 63 -6.94 -3.69 4.08
N MET A 64 -7.13 -4.88 3.56
CA MET A 64 -6.27 -6.03 3.76
C MET A 64 -5.74 -6.48 2.40
N SER A 65 -4.43 -6.74 2.32
CA SER A 65 -3.78 -7.04 1.04
C SER A 65 -2.74 -8.14 1.16
N LEU A 66 -2.65 -8.96 0.12
CA LEU A 66 -1.55 -9.89 -0.15
C LEU A 66 -0.82 -9.38 -1.40
N LYS A 67 0.44 -8.98 -1.23
CA LYS A 67 1.32 -8.57 -2.33
C LYS A 67 2.38 -9.63 -2.58
N VAL A 68 2.64 -9.90 -3.86
CA VAL A 68 3.67 -10.82 -4.35
C VAL A 68 4.48 -10.09 -5.43
N VAL A 69 5.79 -10.07 -5.28
CA VAL A 69 6.73 -9.54 -6.26
C VAL A 69 7.64 -10.67 -6.73
N SER A 70 7.49 -11.07 -7.99
CA SER A 70 8.23 -12.19 -8.57
C SER A 70 9.43 -11.77 -9.43
N GLY A 71 9.69 -10.46 -9.56
CA GLY A 71 10.72 -9.93 -10.46
C GLY A 71 10.98 -8.44 -10.26
N LYS A 72 11.59 -7.80 -11.26
CA LYS A 72 12.01 -6.39 -11.21
C LYS A 72 11.18 -5.48 -12.13
N LYS A 73 10.37 -6.05 -13.03
CA LYS A 73 9.53 -5.26 -13.92
C LYS A 73 8.30 -4.76 -13.17
N ILE A 74 7.70 -3.70 -13.69
CA ILE A 74 6.48 -3.13 -13.11
C ILE A 74 5.31 -4.14 -13.17
N GLU A 75 5.28 -5.01 -14.18
CA GLU A 75 4.27 -6.08 -14.32
C GLU A 75 4.47 -7.29 -13.38
N ASP A 76 5.64 -7.40 -12.72
CA ASP A 76 5.97 -8.53 -11.85
C ASP A 76 5.38 -8.39 -10.44
N GLN A 77 4.55 -7.36 -10.23
CA GLN A 77 3.88 -7.09 -8.97
C GLN A 77 2.41 -7.49 -9.05
N LYS A 78 2.00 -8.37 -8.14
CA LYS A 78 0.62 -8.86 -8.04
C LYS A 78 0.05 -8.54 -6.67
N GLU A 79 -1.18 -8.04 -6.63
CA GLU A 79 -1.90 -7.77 -5.39
C GLU A 79 -3.31 -8.40 -5.42
N ILE A 80 -3.73 -8.93 -4.28
CA ILE A 80 -5.14 -9.03 -3.91
C ILE A 80 -5.35 -8.02 -2.80
N CYS A 81 -6.34 -7.15 -2.96
CA CYS A 81 -6.69 -6.12 -1.97
C CYS A 81 -8.20 -6.19 -1.72
N LEU A 82 -8.57 -6.27 -0.45
CA LEU A 82 -9.95 -6.37 0.03
C LEU A 82 -10.21 -5.23 1.02
N THR A 83 -11.43 -4.73 1.03
CA THR A 83 -11.91 -3.88 2.13
C THR A 83 -12.33 -4.77 3.29
N ILE A 84 -11.96 -4.39 4.50
CA ILE A 84 -12.37 -5.05 5.74
C ILE A 84 -12.97 -4.02 6.70
N ASP A 85 -13.69 -4.49 7.71
CA ASP A 85 -14.46 -3.61 8.60
C ASP A 85 -13.68 -3.16 9.85
N SER A 86 -12.60 -3.86 10.22
CA SER A 86 -11.84 -3.60 11.45
C SER A 86 -10.32 -3.72 11.24
N PHE A 87 -9.58 -2.72 11.70
CA PHE A 87 -8.11 -2.65 11.54
C PHE A 87 -7.43 -3.58 12.55
N GLU A 88 -7.99 -3.65 13.75
CA GLU A 88 -7.57 -4.50 14.85
C GLU A 88 -7.85 -5.98 14.53
N GLU A 89 -9.06 -6.31 14.06
CA GLU A 89 -9.37 -7.71 13.69
C GLU A 89 -8.52 -8.19 12.52
N GLY A 90 -8.23 -7.33 11.54
CA GLY A 90 -7.31 -7.65 10.46
C GLY A 90 -5.88 -7.92 10.96
N TYR A 91 -5.44 -7.18 11.99
CA TYR A 91 -4.15 -7.42 12.64
C TYR A 91 -4.15 -8.78 13.34
N ASP A 92 -5.14 -9.03 14.20
CA ASP A 92 -5.25 -10.27 14.96
C ASP A 92 -5.35 -11.50 14.04
N PHE A 93 -6.06 -11.35 12.91
CA PHE A 93 -6.17 -12.39 11.89
C PHE A 93 -4.78 -12.80 11.38
N PHE A 94 -3.92 -11.85 10.99
CA PHE A 94 -2.59 -12.20 10.49
C PHE A 94 -1.62 -12.61 11.59
N GLU A 95 -1.61 -11.93 12.73
CA GLU A 95 -0.73 -12.26 13.85
C GLU A 95 -0.98 -13.69 14.36
N THR A 96 -2.25 -14.12 14.37
CA THR A 96 -2.62 -15.50 14.74
C THR A 96 -2.36 -16.50 13.61
N SER A 97 -2.26 -16.04 12.36
CA SER A 97 -2.17 -16.90 11.17
C SER A 97 -0.75 -17.02 10.63
N TRP A 98 0.17 -17.76 11.25
CA TRP A 98 1.47 -18.14 10.65
C TRP A 98 2.24 -17.03 9.89
N PHE A 99 2.03 -15.76 10.26
CA PHE A 99 2.70 -14.59 9.72
C PHE A 99 3.40 -13.89 10.87
N GLU A 100 4.62 -13.43 10.64
CA GLU A 100 5.35 -12.64 11.64
C GLU A 100 5.16 -11.14 11.35
N THR A 101 4.84 -10.36 12.37
CA THR A 101 4.85 -8.89 12.28
C THR A 101 6.25 -8.42 11.88
N LYS A 102 6.34 -7.73 10.73
CA LYS A 102 7.62 -7.23 10.18
C LYS A 102 7.85 -5.76 10.49
N SER A 103 6.80 -4.94 10.45
CA SER A 103 6.92 -3.50 10.73
C SER A 103 5.58 -2.81 10.92
N VAL A 104 5.57 -1.77 11.76
CA VAL A 104 4.47 -0.82 11.94
C VAL A 104 4.88 0.54 11.35
N SER A 105 4.01 1.20 10.60
CA SER A 105 4.33 2.48 9.95
C SER A 105 3.12 3.43 9.91
N ARG A 106 3.40 4.74 10.05
CA ARG A 106 2.41 5.84 9.97
C ARG A 106 2.91 6.91 9.01
N ASN A 107 2.16 7.17 7.93
CA ASN A 107 2.55 8.12 6.89
C ASN A 107 1.37 9.01 6.48
N LYS A 108 1.63 10.29 6.15
CA LYS A 108 0.63 11.16 5.52
C LYS A 108 0.66 10.96 4.00
N LYS A 109 -0.50 10.77 3.36
CA LYS A 109 -0.61 10.58 1.91
C LYS A 109 -1.74 11.43 1.33
N LYS A 110 -1.52 11.94 0.11
CA LYS A 110 -2.48 12.71 -0.71
C LYS A 110 -2.53 12.10 -2.10
N ILE A 111 -3.71 12.01 -2.72
CA ILE A 111 -3.90 11.38 -4.04
C ILE A 111 -4.54 12.39 -5.01
N LEU A 112 -3.93 12.53 -6.18
CA LEU A 112 -4.36 13.40 -7.29
C LEU A 112 -4.60 12.51 -8.52
N ASP A 113 -5.66 12.78 -9.27
CA ASP A 113 -6.01 12.08 -10.51
C ASP A 113 -5.93 13.06 -11.69
N ALA A 114 -5.07 12.78 -12.66
CA ALA A 114 -4.97 13.51 -13.91
C ALA A 114 -5.60 12.61 -14.98
N ARG A 115 -6.85 12.91 -15.35
CA ARG A 115 -7.55 12.23 -16.45
C ARG A 115 -7.08 12.76 -17.79
#